data_AF-A0A2W2BWC1-F1
#
_entry.id   AF-A0A2W2BWC1-F1
#
_cell.length_a   1.000
_cell.length_b   1.000
_cell.length_c   1.000
_cell.angle_alpha   90.00
_cell.angle_beta   90.00
_cell.angle_gamma   90.00
#
_symmetry.space_group_name_H-M   'P 1'
#
loop_
_entity.id
_entity.type
_entity.pdbx_description
1 polymer ?
#
loop_
_entity_poly.entity_id
_entity_poly.type
_entity_poly.pdbx_seq_one_letter_code
_entity_poly.pdbx_strand_id
1 'polypeptide(L)'
;MTVYTPRRAARVLLVDGTGRLLLFRGFDPARPEGGRWWFTPGGGLDPGETYAECAARELAEETGLRVTVAEVGEPVHADVTEFSFDGVWYRQEQRFFLVQVAAHEVDTAGFSEVERGSVDGHRWWSARELASTGERCYPTDLAAVLAAALAGPTPREAGPREVGPREVGPREVGPREVGPREVGPREGVRKGGSQC
;
A
#
# COMPACT_ATOMS: atom_id res chain seq x y z
N MET A 1 7.99 -26.80 21.35
CA MET A 1 8.36 -25.82 20.30
C MET A 1 7.08 -25.47 19.57
N THR A 2 6.69 -24.21 19.56
CA THR A 2 5.49 -23.76 18.83
C THR A 2 5.75 -23.89 17.33
N VAL A 3 4.83 -24.50 16.59
CA VAL A 3 4.90 -24.62 15.13
C VAL A 3 4.04 -23.50 14.55
N TYR A 4 4.65 -22.62 13.77
CA TYR A 4 3.97 -21.49 13.15
C TYR A 4 3.59 -21.78 11.70
N THR A 5 2.35 -21.47 11.37
CA THR A 5 1.84 -21.45 10.00
C THR A 5 2.21 -20.10 9.36
N PRO A 6 2.98 -20.07 8.26
CA PRO A 6 3.27 -18.83 7.56
C PRO A 6 2.00 -18.29 6.91
N ARG A 7 1.74 -16.98 7.08
CA ARG A 7 0.60 -16.30 6.47
C ARG A 7 1.06 -14.99 5.86
N ARG A 8 0.65 -14.68 4.63
CA ARG A 8 0.78 -13.34 4.06
C ARG A 8 -0.57 -12.64 4.15
N ALA A 9 -0.58 -11.39 4.56
CA ALA A 9 -1.82 -10.63 4.75
C ALA A 9 -1.73 -9.19 4.23
N ALA A 10 -2.85 -8.68 3.75
CA ALA A 10 -3.03 -7.26 3.48
C ALA A 10 -3.95 -6.66 4.55
N ARG A 11 -3.61 -5.45 5.00
CA ARG A 11 -4.31 -4.73 6.07
C ARG A 11 -4.62 -3.33 5.56
N VAL A 12 -5.78 -2.79 5.90
CA VAL A 12 -6.21 -1.50 5.35
C VAL A 12 -6.45 -0.48 6.44
N LEU A 13 -5.68 0.60 6.39
CA LEU A 13 -5.95 1.83 7.12
C LEU A 13 -7.05 2.60 6.38
N LEU A 14 -8.31 2.19 6.57
CA LEU A 14 -9.46 2.88 6.01
C LEU A 14 -9.78 4.13 6.85
N VAL A 15 -9.57 5.31 6.27
CA VAL A 15 -9.69 6.60 6.96
C VAL A 15 -10.80 7.45 6.34
N ASP A 16 -11.66 8.02 7.17
CA ASP A 16 -12.72 8.93 6.72
C ASP A 16 -12.22 10.38 6.51
N GLY A 17 -13.09 11.25 6.01
CA GLY A 17 -12.77 12.65 5.72
C GLY A 17 -12.48 13.50 6.97
N THR A 18 -12.67 12.92 8.16
CA THR A 18 -12.33 13.55 9.45
C THR A 18 -11.05 12.99 10.07
N GLY A 19 -10.35 12.07 9.37
CA GLY A 19 -9.12 11.47 9.85
C GLY A 19 -9.32 10.35 10.87
N ARG A 20 -10.51 9.75 10.94
CA ARG A 20 -10.78 8.59 11.81
C ARG A 20 -10.53 7.30 11.05
N LEU A 21 -9.90 6.33 11.71
CA LEU A 21 -9.59 5.00 11.21
C LEU A 21 -10.68 4.00 11.60
N LEU A 22 -11.18 3.23 10.64
CA LEU A 22 -12.07 2.10 10.92
C LEU A 22 -11.28 0.94 11.55
N LEU A 23 -11.80 0.41 12.66
CA LEU A 23 -11.33 -0.83 13.28
C LEU A 23 -12.50 -1.77 13.58
N PHE A 24 -12.25 -3.07 13.45
CA PHE A 24 -13.09 -4.14 13.95
C PHE A 24 -12.63 -4.56 15.35
N ARG A 25 -13.57 -4.98 16.19
CA ARG A 25 -13.31 -5.60 17.49
C ARG A 25 -13.63 -7.08 17.42
N GLY A 26 -12.68 -7.90 17.84
CA GLY A 26 -12.87 -9.34 17.87
C GLY A 26 -12.13 -10.03 19.00
N PHE A 27 -12.19 -11.35 18.97
CA PHE A 27 -11.60 -12.24 19.96
C PHE A 27 -11.25 -13.59 19.32
N ASP A 28 -10.45 -14.41 20.02
CA ASP A 28 -10.12 -15.76 19.56
C ASP A 28 -11.29 -16.68 19.95
N PRO A 29 -12.04 -17.26 18.99
CA PRO A 29 -13.15 -18.16 19.32
C PRO A 29 -12.69 -19.41 20.08
N ALA A 30 -11.43 -19.84 19.91
CA ALA A 30 -10.85 -20.95 20.68
C ALA A 30 -10.40 -20.54 22.09
N ARG A 31 -10.33 -19.23 22.38
CA ARG A 31 -9.97 -18.66 23.70
C ARG A 31 -10.78 -17.40 24.01
N PRO A 32 -12.11 -17.52 24.20
CA PRO A 32 -12.99 -16.37 24.43
C PRO A 32 -12.67 -15.60 25.72
N GLU A 33 -11.97 -16.21 26.68
CA GLU A 33 -11.45 -15.60 27.90
C GLU A 33 -10.20 -14.71 27.67
N GLY A 34 -9.55 -14.83 26.50
CA GLY A 34 -8.37 -14.05 26.12
C GLY A 34 -8.63 -12.55 25.92
N GLY A 35 -9.87 -12.10 26.10
CA GLY A 35 -10.32 -10.72 25.97
C GLY A 35 -10.47 -10.28 24.51
N ARG A 36 -10.79 -9.00 24.30
CA ARG A 36 -11.04 -8.43 22.96
C ARG A 36 -9.88 -7.55 22.52
N TRP A 37 -9.75 -7.38 21.23
CA TRP A 37 -8.80 -6.45 20.63
C TRP A 37 -9.37 -5.82 19.37
N TRP A 38 -8.82 -4.67 19.01
CA TRP A 38 -9.15 -3.93 17.81
C TRP A 38 -8.10 -4.17 16.73
N PHE A 39 -8.56 -4.30 15.50
CA PHE A 39 -7.72 -4.56 14.35
C PHE A 39 -8.33 -3.93 13.10
N THR A 40 -7.49 -3.57 12.14
CA THR A 40 -7.92 -3.01 10.84
C THR A 40 -8.74 -4.01 10.01
N PRO A 41 -9.51 -3.56 9.02
CA PRO A 41 -9.92 -4.41 7.92
C PRO A 41 -8.73 -5.11 7.25
N GLY A 42 -9.00 -6.24 6.59
CA GLY A 42 -8.05 -7.00 5.79
C GLY A 42 -7.82 -8.42 6.28
N GLY A 43 -7.27 -9.26 5.41
CA GLY A 43 -7.12 -10.68 5.67
C GLY A 43 -5.95 -11.31 4.94
N GLY A 44 -6.06 -12.62 4.74
CA GLY A 44 -5.00 -13.43 4.15
C GLY A 44 -5.06 -13.36 2.64
N LEU A 45 -3.90 -13.47 2.00
CA LEU A 45 -3.84 -13.54 0.54
C LEU A 45 -4.36 -14.89 0.06
N ASP A 46 -5.17 -14.86 -0.99
CA ASP A 46 -5.52 -16.04 -1.76
C ASP A 46 -4.36 -16.49 -2.68
N PRO A 47 -4.37 -17.75 -3.17
CA PRO A 47 -3.35 -18.23 -4.08
C PRO A 47 -3.23 -17.38 -5.35
N GLY A 48 -2.04 -16.81 -5.58
CA GLY A 48 -1.75 -15.97 -6.75
C GLY A 48 -2.16 -14.50 -6.59
N GLU A 49 -2.80 -14.14 -5.49
CA GLU A 49 -3.26 -12.78 -5.22
C GLU A 49 -2.09 -11.85 -4.84
N THR A 50 -2.10 -10.62 -5.35
CA THR A 50 -1.22 -9.54 -4.88
C THR A 50 -1.76 -8.95 -3.58
N TYR A 51 -0.92 -8.24 -2.83
CA TYR A 51 -1.37 -7.59 -1.59
C TYR A 51 -2.45 -6.52 -1.83
N ALA A 52 -2.38 -5.79 -2.94
CA ALA A 52 -3.34 -4.74 -3.25
C ALA A 52 -4.69 -5.31 -3.72
N GLU A 53 -4.68 -6.42 -4.47
CA GLU A 53 -5.91 -7.18 -4.79
C GLU A 53 -6.57 -7.70 -3.52
N CYS A 54 -5.80 -8.30 -2.61
CA CYS A 54 -6.27 -8.76 -1.31
C CYS A 54 -6.91 -7.62 -0.51
N ALA A 55 -6.24 -6.47 -0.39
CA ALA A 55 -6.78 -5.31 0.30
C ALA A 55 -8.12 -4.81 -0.29
N ALA A 56 -8.24 -4.79 -1.63
CA ALA A 56 -9.47 -4.38 -2.31
C ALA A 56 -10.62 -5.39 -2.09
N ARG A 57 -10.34 -6.69 -2.18
CA ARG A 57 -11.30 -7.77 -1.93
C ARG A 57 -11.82 -7.71 -0.49
N GLU A 58 -10.92 -7.69 0.48
CA GLU A 58 -11.25 -7.70 1.90
C GLU A 58 -12.06 -6.45 2.29
N LEU A 59 -11.72 -5.26 1.78
CA LEU A 59 -12.55 -4.07 2.01
C LEU A 59 -13.98 -4.26 1.50
N ALA A 60 -14.14 -4.84 0.31
CA ALA A 60 -15.46 -5.05 -0.26
C ALA A 60 -16.27 -6.08 0.52
N GLU A 61 -15.63 -7.13 1.02
CA GLU A 61 -16.26 -8.20 1.82
C GLU A 61 -16.61 -7.71 3.23
N GLU A 62 -15.68 -7.06 3.92
CA GLU A 62 -15.82 -6.69 5.32
C GLU A 62 -16.59 -5.39 5.56
N THR A 63 -16.60 -4.49 4.57
CA THR A 63 -17.18 -3.14 4.75
C THR A 63 -18.18 -2.75 3.68
N GLY A 64 -18.31 -3.53 2.60
CA GLY A 64 -19.08 -3.16 1.41
C GLY A 64 -18.40 -2.10 0.51
N LEU A 65 -17.26 -1.54 0.92
CA LEU A 65 -16.53 -0.53 0.15
C LEU A 65 -15.77 -1.18 -1.01
N ARG A 66 -16.14 -0.81 -2.23
CA ARG A 66 -15.42 -1.25 -3.44
C ARG A 66 -14.41 -0.19 -3.87
N VAL A 67 -13.15 -0.60 -3.94
CA VAL A 67 -12.04 0.19 -4.50
C VAL A 67 -11.30 -0.63 -5.54
N THR A 68 -10.69 0.05 -6.49
CA THR A 68 -9.78 -0.58 -7.46
C THR A 68 -8.39 -0.77 -6.87
N VAL A 69 -7.61 -1.69 -7.44
CA VAL A 69 -6.19 -1.90 -7.06
C VAL A 69 -5.38 -0.60 -7.19
N ALA A 70 -5.70 0.23 -8.18
CA ALA A 70 -5.04 1.52 -8.36
C ALA A 70 -5.38 2.53 -7.25
N GLU A 71 -6.59 2.50 -6.70
CA GLU A 71 -7.02 3.33 -5.56
C GLU A 71 -6.44 2.85 -4.23
N VAL A 72 -6.18 1.54 -4.09
CA VAL A 72 -5.46 0.99 -2.92
C VAL A 72 -4.01 1.47 -2.89
N GLY A 73 -3.35 1.53 -4.04
CA GLY A 73 -1.99 2.06 -4.18
C GLY A 73 -0.91 1.16 -3.57
N GLU A 74 0.18 1.79 -3.13
CA GLU A 74 1.35 1.12 -2.57
C GLU A 74 1.25 0.98 -1.04
N PRO A 75 1.90 -0.04 -0.45
CA PRO A 75 1.88 -0.22 1.00
C PRO A 75 2.60 0.93 1.71
N VAL A 76 2.00 1.43 2.79
CA VAL A 76 2.54 2.52 3.62
C VAL A 76 3.30 2.01 4.85
N HIS A 77 3.09 0.75 5.23
CA HIS A 77 3.78 0.09 6.34
C HIS A 77 3.83 -1.43 6.13
N ALA A 78 4.77 -2.10 6.77
CA ALA A 78 4.86 -3.55 6.78
C ALA A 78 5.55 -4.03 8.06
N ASP A 79 5.05 -5.14 8.61
CA ASP A 79 5.64 -5.80 9.76
C ASP A 79 5.45 -7.32 9.69
N VAL A 80 5.97 -8.01 10.71
CA VAL A 80 5.69 -9.42 10.97
C VAL A 80 5.14 -9.55 12.38
N THR A 81 4.02 -10.25 12.53
CA THR A 81 3.40 -10.53 13.84
C THR A 81 3.21 -12.02 14.05
N GLU A 82 3.22 -12.44 15.31
CA GLU A 82 2.97 -13.81 15.73
C GLU A 82 1.79 -13.86 16.68
N PHE A 83 0.79 -14.68 16.39
CA PHE A 83 -0.42 -14.80 17.20
C PHE A 83 -1.05 -16.19 17.06
N SER A 84 -1.91 -16.55 18.01
CA SER A 84 -2.81 -17.70 17.85
C SER A 84 -4.21 -17.22 17.50
N PHE A 85 -4.89 -17.94 16.62
CA PHE A 85 -6.30 -17.73 16.32
C PHE A 85 -6.93 -19.07 15.93
N ASP A 86 -8.08 -19.38 16.52
CA ASP A 86 -8.82 -20.63 16.29
C ASP A 86 -7.94 -21.90 16.44
N GLY A 87 -7.09 -21.89 17.48
CA GLY A 87 -6.18 -23.01 17.79
C GLY A 87 -4.92 -23.11 16.90
N VAL A 88 -4.78 -22.27 15.87
CA VAL A 88 -3.61 -22.24 14.98
C VAL A 88 -2.66 -21.11 15.37
N TRP A 89 -1.36 -21.39 15.38
CA TRP A 89 -0.33 -20.37 15.55
C TRP A 89 0.13 -19.86 14.20
N TYR A 90 0.04 -18.56 13.98
CA TYR A 90 0.44 -17.88 12.76
C TYR A 90 1.70 -17.06 12.95
N ARG A 91 2.57 -17.07 11.94
CA ARG A 91 3.58 -16.03 11.72
C ARG A 91 3.17 -15.28 10.45
N GLN A 92 2.60 -14.10 10.66
CA GLN A 92 2.00 -13.31 9.60
C GLN A 92 2.92 -12.21 9.12
N GLU A 93 3.27 -12.23 7.85
CA GLU A 93 3.88 -11.12 7.13
C GLU A 93 2.77 -10.23 6.55
N GLN A 94 2.66 -9.01 7.06
CA GLN A 94 1.54 -8.12 6.69
C GLN A 94 2.03 -6.80 6.10
N ARG A 95 1.25 -6.31 5.13
CA ARG A 95 1.42 -4.99 4.52
C ARG A 95 0.18 -4.15 4.73
N PHE A 96 0.37 -2.90 5.11
CA PHE A 96 -0.69 -1.95 5.37
C PHE A 96 -0.83 -0.98 4.21
N PHE A 97 -2.05 -0.74 3.77
CA PHE A 97 -2.42 0.20 2.72
C PHE A 97 -3.26 1.33 3.30
N LEU A 98 -3.13 2.54 2.77
CA LEU A 98 -3.94 3.68 3.17
C LEU A 98 -5.04 3.89 2.13
N VAL A 99 -6.30 3.82 2.55
CA VAL A 99 -7.46 4.16 1.72
C VAL A 99 -8.22 5.28 2.41
N GLN A 100 -8.40 6.41 1.71
CA GLN A 100 -9.10 7.57 2.25
C GLN A 100 -10.43 7.77 1.52
N VAL A 101 -11.50 7.94 2.29
CA VAL A 101 -12.85 8.19 1.78
C VAL A 101 -13.44 9.42 2.46
N ALA A 102 -14.38 10.12 1.82
CA ALA A 102 -15.05 11.26 2.45
C ALA A 102 -15.88 10.81 3.67
N ALA A 103 -16.66 9.75 3.51
CA ALA A 103 -17.42 9.06 4.54
C ALA A 103 -17.77 7.66 4.02
N HIS A 104 -18.02 6.71 4.93
CA HIS A 104 -18.49 5.37 4.59
C HIS A 104 -19.34 4.77 5.71
N GLU A 105 -20.48 4.19 5.37
CA GLU A 105 -21.29 3.39 6.28
C GLU A 105 -20.87 1.93 6.13
N VAL A 106 -20.45 1.31 7.24
CA VAL A 106 -19.87 -0.05 7.21
C VAL A 106 -20.99 -1.07 7.03
N ASP A 107 -20.94 -1.81 5.93
CA ASP A 107 -21.78 -2.98 5.71
C ASP A 107 -20.99 -4.26 5.96
N THR A 108 -21.33 -4.97 7.03
CA THR A 108 -20.68 -6.24 7.42
C THR A 108 -21.42 -7.47 6.90
N ALA A 109 -22.39 -7.32 5.99
CA ALA A 109 -23.14 -8.46 5.44
C ALA A 109 -22.26 -9.45 4.67
N GLY A 110 -21.13 -8.99 4.15
CA GLY A 110 -20.16 -9.80 3.41
C GLY A 110 -19.19 -10.60 4.28
N PHE A 111 -19.28 -10.50 5.62
CA PHE A 111 -18.39 -11.25 6.52
C PHE A 111 -18.35 -12.75 6.20
N SER A 112 -17.17 -13.35 6.32
CA SER A 112 -17.00 -14.80 6.29
C SER A 112 -17.66 -15.47 7.51
N GLU A 113 -17.77 -16.80 7.50
CA GLU A 113 -18.25 -17.53 8.68
C GLU A 113 -17.34 -17.33 9.89
N VAL A 114 -16.03 -17.27 9.66
CA VAL A 114 -15.02 -17.01 10.69
C VAL A 114 -15.22 -15.61 11.29
N GLU A 115 -15.32 -14.57 10.47
CA GLU A 115 -15.55 -13.20 10.96
C GLU A 115 -16.87 -13.08 11.74
N ARG A 116 -17.96 -13.67 11.25
CA ARG A 116 -19.24 -13.69 11.99
C ARG A 116 -19.12 -14.37 13.36
N GLY A 117 -18.20 -15.32 13.51
CA GLY A 117 -17.94 -16.02 14.76
C GLY A 117 -16.97 -15.31 15.70
N SER A 118 -16.15 -14.38 15.20
CA SER A 118 -15.03 -13.78 15.96
C SER A 118 -15.04 -12.26 16.05
N VAL A 119 -15.86 -11.56 15.25
CA VAL A 119 -16.01 -10.10 15.25
C VAL A 119 -17.32 -9.70 15.91
N ASP A 120 -17.25 -8.84 16.93
CA ASP A 120 -18.41 -8.44 17.74
C ASP A 120 -18.71 -6.92 17.69
N GLY A 121 -17.97 -6.17 16.88
CA GLY A 121 -18.24 -4.75 16.65
C GLY A 121 -17.25 -4.07 15.72
N HIS A 122 -17.56 -2.82 15.37
CA HIS A 122 -16.66 -1.94 14.63
C HIS A 122 -16.82 -0.49 15.13
N ARG A 123 -15.80 0.34 14.90
CA ARG A 123 -15.80 1.75 15.29
C ARG A 123 -14.80 2.54 14.46
N TRP A 124 -15.12 3.81 14.23
CA TRP A 124 -14.20 4.82 13.71
C TRP A 124 -13.44 5.50 14.85
N TRP A 125 -12.11 5.43 14.82
CA TRP A 125 -11.19 5.90 15.86
C TRP A 125 -10.32 7.05 15.36
N SER A 126 -10.29 8.17 16.07
CA SER A 126 -9.27 9.20 15.84
C SER A 126 -7.88 8.73 16.31
N ALA A 127 -6.83 9.30 15.72
CA ALA A 127 -5.46 9.06 16.18
C ALA A 127 -5.25 9.39 17.67
N ARG A 128 -5.96 10.42 18.18
CA ARG A 128 -5.92 10.79 19.61
C ARG A 128 -6.55 9.74 20.51
N GLU A 129 -7.70 9.17 20.13
CA GLU A 129 -8.32 8.09 20.88
C GLU A 129 -7.40 6.85 20.90
N LEU A 130 -6.81 6.49 19.75
CA LEU A 130 -5.87 5.36 19.67
C LEU A 130 -4.62 5.58 20.54
N ALA A 131 -4.10 6.80 20.61
CA ALA A 131 -2.92 7.10 21.43
C ALA A 131 -3.19 7.11 22.94
N SER A 132 -4.46 7.20 23.37
CA SER A 132 -4.84 7.33 24.79
C SER A 132 -5.71 6.18 25.32
N THR A 133 -6.10 5.25 24.46
CA THR A 133 -6.94 4.12 24.85
C THR A 133 -6.17 3.10 25.69
N GLY A 134 -6.87 2.47 26.64
CA GLY A 134 -6.40 1.27 27.33
C GLY A 134 -6.83 -0.03 26.63
N GLU A 135 -7.59 0.06 25.55
CA GLU A 135 -8.00 -1.11 24.77
C GLU A 135 -6.82 -1.64 23.93
N ARG A 136 -6.76 -2.96 23.74
CA ARG A 136 -5.72 -3.57 22.90
C ARG A 136 -6.02 -3.29 21.44
N CYS A 137 -5.07 -2.69 20.74
CA CYS A 137 -5.11 -2.46 19.31
C CYS A 137 -3.91 -3.15 18.67
N TYR A 138 -4.11 -3.70 17.47
CA TYR A 138 -3.04 -4.29 16.67
C TYR A 138 -2.92 -3.61 15.30
N PRO A 139 -1.68 -3.28 14.86
CA PRO A 139 -0.41 -3.45 15.59
C PRO A 139 -0.34 -2.58 16.86
N THR A 140 0.57 -2.91 17.79
CA THR A 140 0.61 -2.24 19.12
C THR A 140 0.98 -0.76 19.03
N ASP A 141 1.64 -0.35 17.95
CA ASP A 141 2.02 1.01 17.60
C ASP A 141 1.08 1.63 16.54
N LEU A 142 -0.14 1.10 16.38
CA LEU A 142 -1.10 1.52 15.34
C LEU A 142 -1.31 3.04 15.25
N ALA A 143 -1.30 3.77 16.38
CA ALA A 143 -1.44 5.23 16.37
C ALA A 143 -0.27 5.92 15.63
N ALA A 144 0.96 5.41 15.80
CA ALA A 144 2.14 5.92 15.12
C ALA A 144 2.13 5.54 13.63
N VAL A 145 1.72 4.30 13.32
CA VAL A 145 1.56 3.83 11.93
C VAL A 145 0.54 4.70 11.17
N LEU A 146 -0.62 4.98 11.78
CA LEU A 146 -1.64 5.85 11.20
C LEU A 146 -1.12 7.27 10.98
N ALA A 147 -0.45 7.86 11.98
CA ALA A 147 0.09 9.21 11.87
C ALA A 147 1.14 9.32 10.75
N ALA A 148 2.04 8.33 10.64
CA ALA A 148 3.04 8.28 9.58
C ALA A 148 2.41 8.12 8.20
N ALA A 149 1.40 7.25 8.06
CA ALA A 149 0.68 7.06 6.80
C ALA A 149 0.00 8.36 6.32
N LEU A 150 -0.66 9.09 7.23
CA LEU A 150 -1.34 10.34 6.91
C LEU A 150 -0.39 11.52 6.66
N ALA A 151 0.82 11.50 7.23
CA ALA A 151 1.86 12.48 6.92
C ALA A 151 2.44 12.28 5.51
N GLY A 152 2.22 11.11 4.91
CA GLY A 152 2.81 10.71 3.64
C GLY A 152 4.30 10.36 3.78
N PRO A 153 4.95 9.93 2.68
CA PRO A 153 6.37 9.65 2.69
C PRO A 153 7.13 10.93 3.06
N THR A 154 7.87 10.90 4.17
CA THR A 154 8.89 11.91 4.43
C THR A 154 9.85 11.92 3.24
N PRO A 155 10.13 13.08 2.62
CA PRO A 155 11.18 13.16 1.62
C PRO A 155 12.43 12.53 2.23
N ARG A 156 12.88 11.42 1.62
CA ARG A 156 14.13 10.77 2.01
C ARG A 156 15.17 11.89 2.00
N GLU A 157 15.79 12.19 3.14
CA GLU A 157 16.89 13.15 3.15
C GLU A 157 17.84 12.72 2.04
N ALA A 158 17.92 13.54 1.00
CA ALA A 158 18.92 13.37 -0.02
C ALA A 158 20.24 13.60 0.71
N GLY A 159 20.85 12.51 1.18
CA GLY A 159 22.21 12.54 1.68
C GLY A 159 23.04 13.36 0.69
N PRO A 160 23.94 14.22 1.18
CA PRO A 160 24.63 15.19 0.34
C PRO A 160 25.19 14.45 -0.87
N ARG A 161 24.71 14.82 -2.06
CA ARG A 161 25.33 14.39 -3.31
C ARG A 161 26.73 14.97 -3.27
N GLU A 162 27.73 14.16 -2.94
CA GLU A 162 29.12 14.49 -3.21
C GLU A 162 29.25 14.61 -4.73
N VAL A 163 29.17 15.85 -5.20
CA VAL A 163 29.57 16.20 -6.54
C VAL A 163 31.09 16.20 -6.53
N GLY A 164 31.67 15.02 -6.76
CA GLY A 164 33.11 14.90 -6.98
C GLY A 164 33.54 15.86 -8.10
N PRO A 165 34.68 16.55 -7.97
CA PRO A 165 35.14 17.48 -8.99
C PRO A 165 35.33 16.73 -10.31
N ARG A 166 34.74 17.26 -11.37
CA ARG A 166 34.95 16.78 -12.74
C ARG A 166 36.39 17.07 -13.14
N GLU A 167 37.22 16.04 -13.26
CA GLU A 167 38.51 16.14 -13.93
C GLU A 167 38.27 16.39 -15.43
N VAL A 168 38.66 17.58 -15.90
CA VAL A 168 38.65 17.94 -17.31
C VAL A 168 39.99 17.50 -17.89
N GLY A 169 40.01 16.32 -18.53
CA GLY A 169 41.16 15.87 -19.31
C GLY A 169 41.40 16.77 -20.53
N PRO A 170 42.67 17.06 -20.88
CA PRO A 170 42.98 17.94 -22.02
C PRO A 170 42.56 17.28 -23.35
N ARG A 171 41.91 18.08 -24.20
CA ARG A 171 41.50 17.68 -25.56
C ARG A 171 42.71 17.68 -26.48
N GLU A 172 43.11 16.52 -26.99
CA GLU A 172 44.04 16.42 -28.11
C GLU A 172 43.30 16.70 -29.42
N VAL A 173 43.81 17.68 -30.18
CA VAL A 173 43.28 18.10 -31.48
C VAL A 173 44.10 17.41 -32.56
N GLY A 174 43.55 16.38 -33.20
CA GLY A 174 44.13 15.75 -34.39
C GLY A 174 43.94 16.62 -35.64
N PRO A 175 44.92 16.65 -36.57
CA PRO A 175 44.86 17.50 -37.76
C PRO A 175 43.80 17.02 -38.77
N ARG A 176 43.19 18.01 -39.43
CA ARG A 176 42.13 17.86 -40.45
C ARG A 176 42.73 17.55 -41.82
N GLU A 177 42.26 16.49 -42.47
CA GLU A 177 42.44 16.30 -43.90
C GLU A 177 41.19 16.79 -44.67
N VAL A 178 41.43 17.58 -45.71
CA VAL A 178 40.41 18.23 -46.55
C VAL A 178 40.39 17.51 -47.89
N GLY A 179 39.33 16.73 -48.14
CA GLY A 179 39.05 16.13 -49.45
C GLY A 179 38.14 17.03 -50.32
N PRO A 180 38.36 17.12 -51.63
CA PRO A 180 37.68 18.09 -52.49
C PRO A 180 36.22 17.73 -52.80
N ARG A 181 35.43 18.78 -53.03
CA ARG A 181 33.99 18.81 -53.36
C ARG A 181 33.77 18.51 -54.84
N GLU A 182 32.77 17.68 -55.14
CA GLU A 182 32.13 17.63 -56.46
C GLU A 182 30.69 18.13 -56.38
N VAL A 183 30.33 18.97 -57.35
CA VAL A 183 29.05 19.69 -57.44
C VAL A 183 28.29 19.10 -58.63
N GLY A 184 27.15 18.45 -58.38
CA GLY A 184 26.23 17.96 -59.42
C GLY A 184 25.09 18.96 -59.69
N PRO A 185 24.66 19.15 -60.95
CA PRO A 185 23.75 20.22 -61.33
C PRO A 185 22.26 19.89 -61.10
N ARG A 186 21.48 20.98 -61.06
CA ARG A 186 20.03 21.04 -60.84
C ARG A 186 19.26 21.00 -62.16
N GLU A 187 18.23 20.16 -62.21
CA GLU A 187 17.04 20.26 -63.07
C GLU A 187 15.87 19.67 -62.25
N GLY A 188 14.61 20.03 -62.35
CA GLY A 188 13.85 20.87 -63.26
C GLY A 188 12.37 20.70 -62.86
N VAL A 189 11.62 21.80 -62.94
CA VAL A 189 10.20 21.95 -62.63
C VAL A 189 9.31 21.06 -63.52
N ARG A 190 8.20 20.49 -63.00
CA ARG A 190 6.82 20.72 -63.53
C ARG A 190 5.71 19.96 -62.80
N LYS A 191 4.52 20.57 -62.97
CA LYS A 191 3.20 20.38 -62.35
C LYS A 191 2.40 19.18 -62.87
N GLY A 192 1.36 18.83 -62.11
CA GLY A 192 0.14 18.12 -62.52
C GLY A 192 -0.33 17.29 -61.32
N GLY A 193 -1.54 17.35 -60.77
CA GLY A 193 -2.89 17.66 -61.25
C GLY A 193 -3.80 16.79 -60.36
N SER A 194 -4.61 17.38 -59.48
CA SER A 194 -6.08 17.40 -59.54
C SER A 194 -6.76 16.04 -59.67
N GLN A 195 -7.46 15.68 -58.59
CA GLN A 195 -8.78 15.01 -58.46
C GLN A 195 -9.24 14.01 -59.53
N CYS A 196 -9.61 12.81 -59.08
CA CYS A 196 -10.99 12.31 -58.96
C CYS A 196 -11.02 11.10 -58.03
#